data_AF-A0A133ZZ26-F1
#
_entry.id   AF-A0A133ZZ26-F1
#
_cell.length_a   1.000
_cell.length_b   1.000
_cell.length_c   1.000
_cell.angle_alpha   90.00
_cell.angle_beta   90.00
_cell.angle_gamma   90.00
#
_symmetry.space_group_name_H-M   'P 1'
#
loop_
_entity.id
_entity.type
_entity.pdbx_description
1 polymer ?
#
loop_
_entity_poly.entity_id
_entity_poly.type
_entity_poly.pdbx_seq_one_letter_code
_entity_poly.pdbx_strand_id
1 'polypeptide(L)'
;MLTAVKILKKYKRQIKNTMYYNGISNGPLEGINNKIKVIKRISYGYRFFTNFKAKILLVFSLFTPTEAIKKPKYSKEERQDILTKKKTIKLKRKNRKKAILLNIA
;
A
#
# COMPACT_ATOMS: atom_id res chain seq x y z
N MET A 1 8.78 43.22 -5.65
CA MET A 1 8.30 43.31 -4.25
C MET A 1 6.78 43.21 -4.07
N LEU A 2 5.95 43.73 -5.00
CA LEU A 2 4.48 43.74 -4.84
C LEU A 2 3.85 42.34 -4.60
N THR A 3 4.39 41.29 -5.23
CA THR A 3 3.88 39.92 -5.09
C THR A 3 4.04 39.36 -3.67
N ALA A 4 5.17 39.63 -3.01
CA ALA A 4 5.41 39.17 -1.64
C ALA A 4 4.41 39.81 -0.66
N VAL A 5 4.15 41.12 -0.80
CA VAL A 5 3.16 41.83 0.01
C VAL A 5 1.75 41.29 -0.21
N LYS A 6 1.38 40.96 -1.46
CA LYS A 6 0.10 40.33 -1.78
C LYS A 6 -0.05 38.95 -1.11
N ILE A 7 1.01 38.13 -1.12
CA ILE A 7 1.03 36.81 -0.47
C ILE A 7 0.90 36.96 1.04
N LEU A 8 1.67 37.86 1.68
CA LEU A 8 1.57 38.10 3.13
C LEU A 8 0.17 38.55 3.55
N LYS A 9 -0.46 39.44 2.78
CA LYS A 9 -1.87 39.85 3.01
C LYS A 9 -2.83 38.67 2.86
N LYS A 10 -2.66 37.84 1.82
CA LYS A 10 -3.49 36.66 1.55
C LYS A 10 -3.41 35.61 2.67
N TYR A 11 -2.22 35.38 3.25
CA TYR A 11 -1.99 34.34 4.25
C TYR A 11 -1.90 34.87 5.69
N LYS A 12 -2.34 36.11 5.95
CA LYS A 12 -2.28 36.78 7.27
C LYS A 12 -2.84 35.91 8.40
N ARG A 13 -3.93 35.19 8.16
CA ARG A 13 -4.57 34.32 9.17
C ARG A 13 -3.67 33.14 9.57
N GLN A 14 -3.06 32.48 8.59
CA GLN A 14 -2.15 31.36 8.80
C GLN A 14 -0.90 31.81 9.56
N ILE A 15 -0.35 32.98 9.21
CA ILE A 15 0.80 33.57 9.90
C ILE A 15 0.46 33.89 11.37
N LYS A 16 -0.75 34.39 11.64
CA LYS A 16 -1.22 34.54 13.04
C LYS A 16 -1.26 33.20 13.75
N ASN A 17 -1.82 32.16 13.13
CA ASN A 17 -1.89 30.84 13.73
C ASN A 17 -0.51 30.28 14.11
N THR A 18 0.53 30.50 13.28
CA THR A 18 1.89 30.05 13.62
C THR A 18 2.47 30.74 14.85
N MET A 19 2.00 31.95 15.19
CA MET A 19 2.42 32.67 16.40
C MET A 19 1.68 32.21 17.67
N TYR A 20 0.47 31.64 17.52
CA TYR A 20 -0.33 31.15 18.65
C TYR A 20 -0.02 29.69 19.04
N TYR A 21 0.43 28.86 18.09
CA TYR A 21 0.74 27.45 18.34
C TYR A 21 2.25 27.21 18.45
N ASN A 22 2.81 27.43 19.63
CA ASN A 22 4.26 27.41 19.91
C ASN A 22 4.92 26.02 19.89
N GLY A 23 4.24 24.95 19.46
CA GLY A 23 4.78 23.59 19.40
C GLY A 23 5.04 23.06 17.99
N ILE A 24 4.67 23.81 16.95
CA ILE A 24 4.77 23.35 15.55
C ILE A 24 6.03 23.94 14.94
N SER A 25 7.05 23.10 14.73
CA SER A 25 8.26 23.46 14.02
C SER A 25 8.24 22.98 12.56
N ASN A 26 8.95 23.67 11.69
CA ASN A 26 9.16 23.21 10.30
C ASN A 26 10.18 22.06 10.20
N GLY A 27 10.86 21.70 11.30
CA GLY A 27 11.93 20.71 11.32
C GLY A 27 11.53 19.36 10.72
N PRO A 28 10.40 18.74 11.10
CA PRO A 28 9.93 17.50 10.49
C PRO A 28 9.68 17.62 8.97
N LEU A 29 9.08 18.73 8.53
CA LEU A 29 8.81 18.99 7.10
C LEU A 29 10.11 19.17 6.31
N GLU A 30 11.07 19.90 6.86
CA GLU A 30 12.40 20.08 6.29
C GLU A 30 13.17 18.76 6.21
N GLY A 31 13.10 17.93 7.25
CA GLY A 31 13.69 16.60 7.29
C GLY A 31 13.13 15.69 6.18
N ILE A 32 11.81 15.66 6.01
CA ILE A 32 11.15 14.90 4.94
C ILE A 32 11.60 15.41 3.56
N ASN A 33 11.58 16.73 3.35
CA ASN A 33 12.00 17.34 2.09
C ASN A 33 13.47 17.05 1.76
N ASN A 34 14.36 17.09 2.76
CA ASN A 34 15.77 16.76 2.58
C ASN A 34 15.96 15.29 2.21
N LYS A 35 15.24 14.37 2.87
CA LYS A 35 15.28 12.95 2.53
C LYS A 35 14.80 12.69 1.10
N ILE A 36 13.70 13.33 0.66
CA ILE A 36 13.20 13.24 -0.72
C ILE A 36 14.24 13.78 -1.71
N LYS A 37 14.87 14.92 -1.41
CA LYS A 37 15.96 15.47 -2.23
C LYS A 37 17.15 14.52 -2.33
N VAL A 38 17.53 13.85 -1.24
CA VAL A 38 18.58 12.82 -1.24
C VAL A 38 18.18 11.65 -2.14
N ILE A 39 16.96 11.12 -1.99
CA ILE A 39 16.45 10.01 -2.83
C ILE A 39 16.50 10.38 -4.31
N LYS A 40 16.10 11.61 -4.66
CA LYS A 40 16.15 12.11 -6.04
C LYS A 40 17.58 12.15 -6.60
N ARG A 41 18.57 12.55 -5.78
CA ARG A 41 19.98 12.65 -6.19
C ARG A 41 20.60 11.27 -6.41
N ILE A 42 20.36 10.31 -5.51
CA ILE A 42 20.94 8.96 -5.61
C ILE A 42 20.31 8.12 -6.73
N SER A 43 19.09 8.44 -7.14
CA SER A 43 18.37 7.63 -8.13
C SER A 43 18.71 7.97 -9.58
N TYR A 44 19.58 8.96 -9.83
CA TYR A 44 19.97 9.44 -11.17
C TYR A 44 18.79 9.77 -12.11
N GLY A 45 17.61 10.02 -11.53
CA GLY A 45 16.35 10.25 -12.24
C GLY A 45 15.49 9.00 -12.47
N TYR A 46 14.19 9.17 -12.32
CA TYR A 46 13.19 8.16 -12.69
C TYR A 46 12.52 8.57 -14.00
N ARG A 47 12.38 7.63 -14.93
CA ARG A 47 11.63 7.85 -16.18
C ARG A 47 10.17 8.24 -15.96
N PHE A 48 9.56 7.71 -14.90
CA PHE A 48 8.17 8.01 -14.52
C PHE A 48 8.08 8.48 -13.07
N PHE A 49 7.28 9.52 -12.82
CA PHE A 49 7.05 10.04 -11.47
C PHE A 49 6.38 9.00 -10.56
N THR A 50 5.56 8.10 -11.11
CA THR A 50 4.94 6.99 -10.38
C THR A 50 5.98 6.11 -9.68
N ASN A 51 7.09 5.83 -10.35
CA ASN A 51 8.18 5.03 -9.80
C ASN A 51 8.95 5.78 -8.71
N PHE A 52 9.18 7.09 -8.90
CA PHE A 52 9.77 7.94 -7.87
C PHE A 52 8.88 8.03 -6.62
N LYS A 53 7.57 8.21 -6.80
CA LYS A 53 6.59 8.21 -5.72
C LYS A 53 6.58 6.88 -4.97
N ALA A 54 6.58 5.75 -5.68
CA ALA A 54 6.65 4.42 -5.08
C ALA A 54 7.94 4.24 -4.25
N LYS A 55 9.09 4.70 -4.75
CA LYS A 55 10.36 4.67 -4.00
C LYS A 55 10.28 5.49 -2.72
N ILE A 56 9.74 6.71 -2.78
CA ILE A 56 9.54 7.55 -1.59
C ILE A 56 8.68 6.81 -0.56
N LEU A 57 7.52 6.29 -0.97
CA LEU A 57 6.60 5.58 -0.08
C LEU A 57 7.24 4.36 0.58
N LEU A 58 8.07 3.61 -0.16
CA LEU A 58 8.86 2.50 0.37
C LEU A 58 9.89 2.96 1.40
N VAL A 59 10.67 4.01 1.10
CA VAL A 59 11.72 4.50 2.01
C VAL A 59 11.15 5.01 3.33
N PHE A 60 9.99 5.67 3.29
CA PHE A 60 9.30 6.13 4.49
C PHE A 60 8.54 5.01 5.21
N SER A 61 8.64 3.75 4.75
CA SER A 61 7.89 2.61 5.31
C SER A 61 6.37 2.84 5.43
N LEU A 62 5.85 3.79 4.63
CA LEU A 62 4.42 4.10 4.53
C LEU A 62 3.68 3.06 3.70
N PHE A 63 4.42 2.24 2.95
CA PHE A 63 3.88 1.09 2.26
C PHE A 63 3.81 -0.09 3.24
N THR A 64 2.77 -0.13 4.07
CA THR A 64 2.31 -1.40 4.61
C THR A 64 1.55 -2.08 3.48
N PRO A 65 1.97 -3.24 2.96
CA PRO A 65 1.09 -4.01 2.11
C PRO A 65 -0.15 -4.29 2.95
N THR A 66 -1.28 -3.67 2.58
CA THR A 66 -2.58 -3.88 3.21
C THR A 66 -2.99 -5.35 3.20
N GLU A 67 -2.32 -6.16 2.40
CA GLU A 67 -2.46 -7.62 2.32
C GLU A 67 -1.79 -8.38 3.48
N ALA A 68 -0.76 -7.84 4.13
CA ALA A 68 -0.10 -8.51 5.26
C ALA A 68 -0.97 -8.54 6.54
N ILE A 69 -2.02 -7.71 6.61
CA ILE A 69 -2.92 -7.61 7.78
C ILE A 69 -4.26 -8.34 7.52
N LYS A 70 -4.51 -8.86 6.31
CA LYS A 70 -5.73 -9.66 6.06
C LYS A 70 -5.60 -11.01 6.79
N LYS A 71 -6.31 -11.15 7.92
CA LYS A 71 -6.48 -12.44 8.59
C LYS A 71 -6.95 -13.48 7.55
N PRO A 72 -6.35 -14.68 7.51
CA PRO A 72 -6.76 -15.70 6.54
C PRO A 72 -8.26 -15.98 6.70
N LYS A 73 -9.00 -16.00 5.58
CA LYS A 73 -10.47 -16.21 5.56
C LYS A 73 -10.92 -17.52 6.25
N TYR A 74 -10.02 -18.49 6.35
CA TYR A 74 -10.22 -19.79 6.97
C TYR A 74 -9.00 -20.15 7.82
N SER A 75 -9.21 -20.82 8.95
CA SER A 75 -8.15 -21.41 9.77
C SER A 75 -7.36 -22.47 9.00
N LYS A 76 -6.18 -22.86 9.51
CA LYS A 76 -5.36 -23.90 8.87
C LYS A 76 -6.12 -25.23 8.76
N GLU A 77 -6.90 -25.56 9.78
CA GLU A 77 -7.74 -26.76 9.85
C GLU A 77 -8.88 -26.70 8.83
N GLU A 78 -9.62 -25.58 8.78
CA GLU A 78 -10.72 -25.38 7.82
C GLU A 78 -10.24 -25.46 6.36
N ARG A 79 -9.04 -24.95 6.07
CA ARG A 79 -8.43 -25.08 4.74
C ARG A 79 -8.14 -26.53 4.38
N GLN A 80 -7.66 -27.31 5.34
CA GLN A 80 -7.36 -28.72 5.13
C GLN A 80 -8.66 -29.50 4.89
N ASP A 81 -9.72 -29.20 5.62
CA ASP A 81 -11.05 -29.80 5.44
C ASP A 81 -11.68 -29.45 4.10
N ILE A 82 -11.56 -28.20 3.65
CA ILE A 82 -12.02 -27.81 2.31
C ILE A 82 -11.25 -28.58 1.23
N LEU A 83 -9.93 -28.75 1.40
CA LEU A 83 -9.08 -29.44 0.44
C LEU A 83 -9.39 -30.94 0.39
N THR A 84 -9.56 -31.59 1.53
CA THR A 84 -9.95 -33.01 1.61
C THR A 84 -11.33 -33.23 1.00
N LYS A 85 -12.30 -32.35 1.29
CA LYS A 85 -13.66 -32.40 0.73
C LYS A 85 -13.66 -32.23 -0.80
N LYS A 86 -12.82 -31.35 -1.35
CA LYS A 86 -12.64 -31.21 -2.80
C LYS A 86 -12.03 -32.45 -3.45
N LYS A 87 -11.01 -33.05 -2.82
CA LYS A 87 -10.36 -34.28 -3.31
C LYS A 87 -11.34 -35.45 -3.34
N THR A 88 -12.15 -35.64 -2.29
CA THR A 88 -13.14 -36.73 -2.23
C THR A 88 -14.24 -36.56 -3.27
N ILE A 89 -14.76 -35.35 -3.48
CA ILE A 89 -15.75 -35.07 -4.53
C ILE A 89 -15.18 -35.37 -5.92
N LYS A 90 -13.94 -34.96 -6.20
CA LYS A 90 -13.27 -35.24 -7.48
C LYS A 90 -13.12 -36.74 -7.73
N LEU A 91 -12.75 -37.50 -6.69
CA LEU A 91 -12.63 -38.96 -6.77
C LEU A 91 -13.99 -39.62 -7.01
N LYS A 92 -15.04 -39.23 -6.27
CA LYS A 92 -16.41 -39.73 -6.46
C LYS A 92 -16.91 -39.49 -7.89
N ARG A 93 -16.64 -38.31 -8.46
CA ARG A 93 -16.99 -38.00 -9.86
C ARG A 93 -16.23 -38.88 -10.85
N LYS A 94 -14.92 -39.12 -10.64
CA LYS A 94 -14.10 -39.99 -11.49
C LYS A 94 -14.61 -41.43 -11.45
N ASN A 95 -14.94 -41.95 -10.28
CA ASN A 95 -15.44 -43.31 -10.10
C ASN A 95 -16.83 -43.50 -10.74
N ARG A 96 -17.74 -42.52 -10.59
CA ARG A 96 -19.04 -42.54 -11.29
C ARG A 96 -18.87 -42.55 -12.82
N LYS A 97 -18.00 -41.70 -13.37
CA LYS A 97 -17.70 -41.71 -14.81
C LYS A 97 -17.16 -43.05 -15.28
N LYS A 98 -16.26 -43.68 -14.50
CA LYS A 98 -15.71 -45.01 -14.82
C LYS A 98 -16.78 -46.10 -14.77
N ALA A 99 -17.69 -46.07 -13.78
CA ALA A 99 -18.79 -47.02 -13.68
C ALA A 99 -19.80 -46.89 -14.83
N ILE A 100 -20.12 -45.65 -15.24
CA ILE A 100 -20.99 -45.41 -16.41
C ILE A 100 -20.35 -45.96 -17.69
N LEU A 101 -19.05 -45.73 -17.90
CA LEU A 101 -18.32 -46.27 -19.06
C LEU A 101 -18.31 -47.81 -19.08
N LEU A 102 -18.16 -48.45 -17.92
CA LEU A 102 -18.18 -49.91 -17.79
C LEU A 102 -19.56 -50.53 -18.04
N ASN A 103 -20.65 -49.79 -17.82
CA ASN A 103 -22.01 -50.28 -18.04
C ASN A 103 -22.53 -50.02 -19.48
N ILE A 104 -21.81 -49.24 -20.28
CA ILE A 104 -22.14 -48.93 -21.68
C ILE A 104 -21.36 -49.86 -22.64
N ALA A 105 -20.26 -50.45 -22.19
CA ALA A 105 -19.48 -51.46 -22.90
C ALA A 105 -20.08 -52.86 -22.70
#